data_AF-R7PZ16-F1
#
_entry.id   AF-R7PZ16-F1
#
_cell.length_a   1.000
_cell.length_b   1.000
_cell.length_c   1.000
_cell.angle_alpha   90.00
_cell.angle_beta   90.00
_cell.angle_gamma   90.00
#
_symmetry.space_group_name_H-M   'P 1'
#
loop_
_entity.id
_entity.type
_entity.pdbx_description
1 polymer ?
#
loop_
_entity_poly.entity_id
_entity_poly.type
_entity_poly.pdbx_seq_one_letter_code
_entity_poly.pdbx_strand_id
1 'polypeptide(L)'
;MILRRDGLLKYPILYISGYLNSRRSEYMDLMYRVSSRDSLDEWLTFFSEGLCIQARSAAKTVEALIRYRKRLTDAAEDLKETRVVEMLFRNPYITSRNIVEELDISVPTANKILDRFQSEGILREVTGKRRNRLYCAEGIIDILR
;
A
#
# COMPACT_ATOMS: atom_id res chain seq x y z
N MET A 1 -9.03 -11.14 11.84
CA MET A 1 -8.87 -10.93 13.29
C MET A 1 -8.26 -12.13 14.02
N ILE A 2 -8.60 -13.38 13.67
CA ILE A 2 -8.07 -14.59 14.34
C ILE A 2 -6.54 -14.75 14.17
N LEU A 3 -6.01 -14.63 12.94
CA LEU A 3 -4.55 -14.76 12.68
C LEU A 3 -3.66 -13.70 13.39
N ARG A 4 -4.22 -12.53 13.71
CA ARG A 4 -3.53 -11.50 14.51
C ARG A 4 -3.56 -11.84 16.00
N ARG A 5 -4.66 -12.43 16.47
CA ARG A 5 -4.85 -12.85 17.87
C ARG A 5 -3.86 -13.96 18.24
N ASP A 6 -3.59 -14.86 17.30
CA ASP A 6 -2.70 -16.01 17.51
C ASP A 6 -1.22 -15.69 17.21
N GLY A 7 -0.88 -14.42 16.98
CA GLY A 7 0.51 -13.97 16.78
C GLY A 7 1.13 -14.33 15.43
N LEU A 8 0.41 -15.04 14.57
CA LEU A 8 0.88 -15.44 13.24
C LEU A 8 1.07 -14.25 12.28
N LEU A 9 0.40 -13.12 12.54
CA LEU A 9 0.55 -11.88 11.78
C LEU A 9 0.72 -10.65 12.68
N LYS A 10 1.84 -9.94 12.51
CA LYS A 10 2.13 -8.69 13.22
C LYS A 10 1.23 -7.53 12.77
N TYR A 11 0.80 -7.54 11.51
CA TYR A 11 -0.09 -6.53 10.91
C TYR A 11 -1.14 -7.21 9.99
N PRO A 12 -2.37 -6.68 9.87
CA PRO A 12 -3.43 -7.27 9.06
C PRO A 12 -3.24 -6.97 7.56
N ILE A 13 -2.12 -7.43 6.99
CA ILE A 13 -1.75 -7.20 5.58
C ILE A 13 -2.41 -8.24 4.65
N LEU A 14 -2.89 -9.35 5.23
CA LEU A 14 -3.51 -10.46 4.53
C LEU A 14 -5.03 -10.29 4.40
N TYR A 15 -5.48 -9.92 3.21
CA TYR A 15 -6.88 -9.73 2.88
C TYR A 15 -7.46 -10.94 2.13
N ILE A 16 -7.74 -12.03 2.85
CA ILE A 16 -8.33 -13.26 2.28
C ILE A 16 -9.69 -13.03 1.60
N SER A 17 -10.39 -11.98 1.99
CA SER A 17 -11.67 -11.58 1.41
C SER A 17 -11.61 -11.40 -0.11
N GLY A 18 -10.47 -11.00 -0.69
CA GLY A 18 -10.31 -10.90 -2.14
C GLY A 18 -10.45 -12.27 -2.83
N TYR A 19 -9.77 -13.29 -2.31
CA TYR A 19 -9.87 -14.66 -2.82
C TYR A 19 -11.29 -15.22 -2.65
N LEU A 20 -11.90 -15.05 -1.48
CA LEU A 20 -13.26 -15.55 -1.22
C LEU A 20 -14.31 -14.85 -2.10
N ASN A 21 -14.23 -13.53 -2.29
CA ASN A 21 -15.19 -12.80 -3.11
C ASN A 21 -15.09 -13.14 -4.59
N SER A 22 -13.87 -13.33 -5.11
CA SER A 22 -13.68 -13.75 -6.51
C SER A 22 -14.18 -15.16 -6.79
N ARG A 23 -14.28 -16.02 -5.75
CA ARG A 23 -14.78 -17.40 -5.81
C ARG A 23 -16.02 -17.62 -4.95
N ARG A 24 -16.91 -16.62 -4.92
CA ARG A 24 -18.07 -16.60 -4.00
C ARG A 24 -18.95 -17.84 -4.12
N SER A 25 -19.25 -18.31 -5.33
CA SER A 25 -20.10 -19.48 -5.53
C SER A 25 -19.47 -20.75 -4.95
N GLU A 26 -18.20 -21.01 -5.27
CA GLU A 26 -17.43 -22.14 -4.75
C GLU A 26 -17.34 -22.11 -3.21
N TYR A 27 -17.10 -20.92 -2.65
CA TYR A 27 -17.11 -20.71 -1.20
C TYR A 27 -18.46 -21.08 -0.56
N MET A 28 -19.58 -20.64 -1.14
CA MET A 28 -20.92 -20.94 -0.60
C MET A 28 -21.24 -22.44 -0.72
N ASP A 29 -20.87 -23.07 -1.83
CA ASP A 29 -21.07 -24.50 -2.06
C ASP A 29 -20.25 -25.36 -1.09
N LEU A 30 -19.00 -24.97 -0.82
CA LEU A 30 -18.14 -25.62 0.18
C LEU A 30 -18.73 -25.48 1.59
N MET A 31 -19.19 -24.28 1.96
CA MET A 31 -19.85 -24.06 3.27
C MET A 31 -21.12 -24.89 3.44
N TYR A 32 -21.92 -25.02 2.38
CA TYR A 32 -23.12 -25.87 2.40
C TYR A 32 -22.74 -27.36 2.60
N ARG A 33 -21.70 -27.84 1.92
CA ARG A 33 -21.19 -29.22 2.07
C ARG A 33 -20.67 -29.52 3.47
N VAL A 34 -19.94 -28.59 4.09
CA VAL A 34 -19.51 -28.74 5.49
C VAL A 34 -20.71 -28.93 6.42
N SER A 35 -21.77 -28.12 6.25
CA SER A 35 -22.97 -28.20 7.10
C SER A 35 -23.83 -29.46 6.89
N SER A 36 -23.74 -30.10 5.71
CA SER A 36 -24.63 -31.19 5.30
C SER A 36 -23.97 -32.57 5.23
N ARG A 37 -22.64 -32.64 5.08
CA ARG A 37 -21.89 -33.88 4.78
C ARG A 37 -20.55 -34.01 5.50
N ASP A 38 -20.29 -33.19 6.53
CA ASP A 38 -19.06 -33.21 7.33
C ASP A 38 -17.77 -33.10 6.48
N SER A 39 -17.86 -32.43 5.32
CA SER A 39 -16.78 -32.35 4.32
C SER A 39 -15.78 -31.22 4.64
N LEU A 40 -15.23 -31.25 5.86
CA LEU A 40 -14.34 -30.21 6.37
C LEU A 40 -13.02 -30.12 5.59
N ASP A 41 -12.50 -31.25 5.11
CA ASP A 41 -11.21 -31.32 4.41
C ASP A 41 -11.18 -30.50 3.10
N GLU A 42 -12.27 -30.54 2.34
CA GLU A 42 -12.39 -29.77 1.08
C GLU A 42 -12.39 -28.26 1.36
N TRP A 43 -13.08 -27.85 2.42
CA TRP A 43 -13.10 -26.46 2.84
C TRP A 43 -11.74 -26.00 3.37
N LEU A 44 -11.06 -26.84 4.17
CA LEU A 44 -9.73 -26.55 4.69
C LEU A 44 -8.69 -26.41 3.56
N THR A 45 -8.80 -27.26 2.55
CA THR A 45 -7.94 -27.19 1.34
C THR A 45 -8.17 -25.87 0.62
N PHE A 46 -9.41 -25.54 0.28
CA PHE A 46 -9.78 -24.28 -0.39
C PHE A 46 -9.30 -23.04 0.40
N PHE A 47 -9.51 -23.04 1.72
CA PHE A 47 -9.09 -21.94 2.58
C PHE A 47 -7.57 -21.79 2.63
N SER A 48 -6.83 -22.90 2.78
CA SER A 48 -5.37 -22.90 2.86
C SER A 48 -4.72 -22.47 1.54
N GLU A 49 -5.30 -22.85 0.40
CA GLU A 49 -4.90 -22.36 -0.92
C GLU A 49 -5.13 -20.85 -1.04
N GLY A 50 -6.32 -20.37 -0.67
CA GLY A 50 -6.65 -18.95 -0.67
C GLY A 50 -5.70 -18.14 0.20
N LEU A 51 -5.35 -18.66 1.37
CA LEU A 51 -4.38 -18.05 2.27
C LEU A 51 -2.98 -17.99 1.64
N CYS A 52 -2.51 -19.09 1.03
CA CYS A 52 -1.22 -19.15 0.33
C CYS A 52 -1.13 -18.15 -0.82
N ILE A 53 -2.19 -18.05 -1.63
CA ILE A 53 -2.25 -17.12 -2.76
C ILE A 53 -2.17 -15.67 -2.27
N GLN A 54 -2.94 -15.34 -1.24
CA GLN A 54 -2.98 -13.99 -0.68
C GLN A 54 -1.67 -13.63 0.02
N ALA A 55 -1.01 -14.57 0.69
CA ALA A 55 0.30 -14.37 1.30
C ALA A 55 1.37 -14.06 0.26
N ARG A 56 1.39 -14.83 -0.85
CA ARG A 56 2.32 -14.59 -1.96
C ARG A 56 2.05 -13.24 -2.63
N SER A 57 0.78 -12.86 -2.79
CA SER A 57 0.40 -11.56 -3.35
C SER A 57 0.87 -10.41 -2.45
N ALA A 58 0.59 -10.49 -1.14
CA ALA A 58 1.03 -9.49 -0.19
C ALA A 58 2.57 -9.35 -0.16
N ALA A 59 3.30 -10.47 -0.19
CA ALA A 59 4.76 -10.46 -0.25
C ALA A 59 5.28 -9.73 -1.49
N LYS A 60 4.70 -10.01 -2.67
CA LYS A 60 5.05 -9.31 -3.93
C LYS A 60 4.80 -7.81 -3.85
N THR A 61 3.66 -7.38 -3.31
CA THR A 61 3.35 -5.96 -3.12
C THR A 61 4.36 -5.29 -2.20
N VAL A 62 4.71 -5.93 -1.07
CA VAL A 62 5.72 -5.41 -0.14
C VAL A 62 7.10 -5.30 -0.81
N GLU A 63 7.53 -6.32 -1.55
CA GLU A 63 8.79 -6.30 -2.29
C GLU A 63 8.82 -5.17 -3.33
N ALA A 64 7.71 -4.95 -4.05
CA ALA A 64 7.58 -3.87 -5.00
C ALA A 64 7.68 -2.49 -4.32
N LEU A 65 7.02 -2.30 -3.17
CA LEU A 65 7.11 -1.07 -2.38
C LEU A 65 8.53 -0.82 -1.85
N ILE A 66 9.22 -1.86 -1.35
CA ILE A 66 10.60 -1.74 -0.87
C ILE A 66 11.53 -1.32 -2.02
N ARG A 67 11.38 -1.94 -3.18
CA ARG A 67 12.16 -1.59 -4.38
C ARG A 67 11.87 -0.17 -4.85
N TYR A 68 10.60 0.22 -4.88
CA TYR A 68 10.18 1.56 -5.27
C TYR A 68 10.71 2.61 -4.29
N ARG A 69 10.66 2.32 -2.98
CA ARG A 69 11.23 3.19 -1.94
C ARG A 69 12.71 3.41 -2.16
N LYS A 70 13.46 2.32 -2.35
CA LYS A 70 14.89 2.40 -2.62
C LYS A 70 15.19 3.27 -3.84
N ARG A 71 14.46 3.07 -4.95
CA ARG A 71 14.60 3.89 -6.16
C ARG A 71 14.38 5.38 -5.88
N LEU A 72 13.36 5.74 -5.10
CA LEU A 72 13.08 7.14 -4.76
C LEU A 72 14.14 7.73 -3.82
N THR A 73 14.60 6.95 -2.84
CA THR A 73 15.68 7.36 -1.93
C THR A 73 17.00 7.55 -2.69
N ASP A 74 17.34 6.67 -3.63
CA ASP A 74 18.55 6.78 -4.45
C ASP A 74 18.50 7.98 -5.42
N ALA A 75 17.30 8.46 -5.78
CA ALA A 75 17.09 9.65 -6.61
C ALA A 75 17.06 10.97 -5.82
N ALA A 76 16.98 10.90 -4.47
CA ALA A 76 17.00 12.08 -3.62
C ALA A 76 18.39 12.73 -3.63
N GLU A 77 18.45 14.05 -3.81
CA GLU A 77 19.70 14.81 -3.81
C GLU A 77 20.24 15.08 -2.40
N ASP A 78 19.35 15.15 -1.40
CA ASP A 78 19.73 15.47 -0.04
C ASP A 78 18.87 14.76 1.03
N LEU A 79 19.22 15.01 2.30
CA LEU A 79 18.50 14.45 3.44
C LEU A 79 17.04 14.93 3.54
N LYS A 80 16.74 16.15 3.10
CA LYS A 80 15.36 16.69 3.15
C LYS A 80 14.49 15.95 2.16
N GLU A 81 14.97 15.73 0.95
CA GLU A 81 14.27 14.96 -0.07
C GLU A 81 14.10 13.50 0.35
N THR A 82 15.14 12.89 0.94
CA THR A 82 15.04 11.55 1.53
C THR A 82 13.91 11.47 2.57
N ARG A 83 13.81 12.47 3.46
CA ARG A 83 12.71 12.53 4.43
C ARG A 83 11.35 12.77 3.78
N VAL A 84 11.26 13.55 2.69
CA VAL A 84 10.01 13.68 1.92
C VAL A 84 9.61 12.34 1.30
N VAL A 85 10.56 11.55 0.77
CA VAL A 85 10.28 10.19 0.31
C VAL A 85 9.70 9.35 1.45
N GLU A 86 10.28 9.38 2.65
CA GLU A 86 9.73 8.67 3.82
C GLU A 86 8.30 9.12 4.16
N MET A 87 8.01 10.43 4.06
CA MET A 87 6.66 10.96 4.25
C MET A 87 5.69 10.36 3.23
N LEU A 88 6.08 10.22 1.96
CA LEU A 88 5.23 9.65 0.89
C LEU A 88 4.86 8.19 1.16
N PHE A 89 5.74 7.41 1.78
CA PHE A 89 5.44 6.02 2.17
C PHE A 89 4.54 5.92 3.41
N ARG A 90 4.43 6.99 4.21
CA ARG A 90 3.43 7.09 5.30
C ARG A 90 2.09 7.56 4.78
N ASN A 91 2.10 8.54 3.87
CA ASN A 91 0.92 9.05 3.19
C ASN A 91 1.29 9.46 1.75
N PRO A 92 0.74 8.79 0.71
CA PRO A 92 1.07 9.08 -0.69
C PRO A 92 0.55 10.44 -1.16
N TYR A 93 -0.24 11.14 -0.32
CA TYR A 93 -0.70 12.49 -0.56
C TYR A 93 0.06 13.48 0.30
N ILE A 94 0.61 14.51 -0.32
CA ILE A 94 1.40 15.53 0.37
C ILE A 94 1.10 16.93 -0.15
N THR A 95 1.19 17.91 0.75
CA THR A 95 1.16 19.34 0.43
C THR A 95 2.46 20.00 0.87
N SER A 96 2.76 21.19 0.34
CA SER A 96 3.90 21.98 0.81
C SER A 96 3.82 22.29 2.31
N ARG A 97 2.60 22.45 2.85
CA ARG A 97 2.38 22.63 4.29
C ARG A 97 2.86 21.41 5.09
N ASN A 98 2.53 20.20 4.65
CA ASN A 98 2.95 18.98 5.36
C ASN A 98 4.48 18.88 5.45
N ILE A 99 5.18 19.22 4.35
CA ILE A 99 6.65 19.22 4.29
C ILE A 99 7.21 20.27 5.25
N VAL A 100 6.68 21.50 5.24
CA VAL A 100 7.12 22.58 6.13
C VAL A 100 6.95 22.20 7.60
N GLU A 101 5.78 21.65 7.97
CA GLU A 101 5.47 21.27 9.36
C GLU A 101 6.34 20.11 9.87
N GLU A 102 6.62 19.10 9.04
CA GLU A 102 7.39 17.91 9.44
C GLU A 102 8.92 18.14 9.43
N LEU A 103 9.40 18.96 8.50
CA LEU A 103 10.84 19.15 8.26
C LEU A 103 11.38 20.45 8.84
N ASP A 104 10.52 21.36 9.30
CA ASP A 104 10.87 22.70 9.79
C ASP A 104 11.73 23.47 8.75
N ILE A 105 11.25 23.51 7.51
CA ILE A 105 11.91 24.19 6.39
C ILE A 105 11.05 25.30 5.82
N SER A 106 11.67 26.23 5.10
CA SER A 106 10.94 27.32 4.45
C SER A 106 10.01 26.82 3.33
N VAL A 107 8.88 27.50 3.14
CA VAL A 107 7.91 27.21 2.07
C VAL A 107 8.56 27.16 0.67
N PRO A 108 9.49 28.05 0.28
CA PRO A 108 10.18 27.95 -1.01
C PRO A 108 10.99 26.66 -1.15
N THR A 109 11.64 26.20 -0.08
CA THR A 109 12.40 24.93 -0.09
C THR A 109 11.46 23.74 -0.30
N ALA A 110 10.33 23.71 0.41
CA ALA A 110 9.32 22.67 0.25
C ALA A 110 8.74 22.63 -1.17
N ASN A 111 8.43 23.80 -1.75
CA ASN A 111 7.95 23.87 -3.13
C ASN A 111 9.02 23.41 -4.13
N LYS A 112 10.30 23.75 -3.92
CA LYS A 112 11.39 23.29 -4.79
C LYS A 112 11.45 21.76 -4.85
N ILE A 113 11.34 21.09 -3.70
CA ILE A 113 11.31 19.62 -3.63
C ILE A 113 10.10 19.05 -4.38
N LEU A 114 8.91 19.63 -4.15
CA LEU A 114 7.68 19.20 -4.82
C LEU A 114 7.76 19.37 -6.33
N ASP A 115 8.24 20.51 -6.81
CA ASP A 115 8.35 20.80 -8.24
C ASP A 115 9.39 19.88 -8.90
N ARG A 116 10.51 19.56 -8.21
CA ARG A 116 11.51 18.58 -8.68
C ARG A 116 10.90 17.18 -8.78
N PHE A 117 10.28 16.69 -7.72
CA PHE A 117 9.63 15.38 -7.69
C PHE A 117 8.51 15.28 -8.73
N GLN A 118 7.80 16.37 -9.00
CA GLN A 118 6.83 16.45 -10.08
C GLN A 118 7.50 16.34 -11.46
N SER A 119 8.62 17.04 -11.68
CA SER A 119 9.38 16.97 -12.94
C SER A 119 9.98 15.59 -13.21
N GLU A 120 10.34 14.85 -12.17
CA GLU A 120 10.81 13.46 -12.24
C GLU A 120 9.67 12.44 -12.37
N GLY A 121 8.42 12.89 -12.39
CA GLY A 121 7.24 12.03 -12.48
C GLY A 121 6.96 11.21 -11.22
N ILE A 122 7.60 11.55 -10.08
CA ILE A 122 7.34 10.92 -8.78
C ILE A 122 6.00 11.39 -8.22
N LEU A 123 5.68 12.68 -8.42
CA LEU A 123 4.44 13.31 -7.96
C LEU A 123 3.60 13.82 -9.12
N ARG A 124 2.28 13.78 -8.94
CA ARG A 124 1.31 14.49 -9.78
C ARG A 124 0.46 15.42 -8.93
N GLU A 125 0.29 16.65 -9.38
CA GLU A 125 -0.64 17.60 -8.76
C GLU A 125 -2.09 17.16 -9.08
N VAL A 126 -2.95 17.09 -8.07
CA VAL A 126 -4.31 16.52 -8.21
C VAL A 126 -5.44 17.54 -7.97
N THR A 127 -5.13 18.75 -7.54
CA THR A 127 -6.16 19.76 -7.18
C THR A 127 -6.46 20.78 -8.27
N GLY A 128 -5.56 21.03 -9.23
CA GLY A 128 -5.68 22.10 -10.22
C GLY A 128 -5.67 23.52 -9.62
N LYS A 129 -5.28 23.67 -8.34
CA LYS A 129 -5.39 24.94 -7.59
C LYS A 129 -4.09 25.74 -7.65
N ARG A 130 -4.20 27.07 -7.55
CA ARG A 130 -3.03 27.98 -7.42
C ARG A 130 -2.37 27.97 -6.05
N ARG A 131 -3.08 27.58 -4.98
CA ARG A 131 -2.59 27.56 -3.60
C ARG A 131 -3.04 26.27 -2.91
N ASN A 132 -2.26 25.83 -1.92
CA ASN A 132 -2.49 24.59 -1.17
C ASN A 132 -2.64 23.37 -2.11
N ARG A 133 -1.74 23.28 -3.09
CA ARG A 133 -1.67 22.19 -4.06
C ARG A 133 -1.49 20.86 -3.34
N LEU A 134 -2.31 19.87 -3.70
CA LEU A 134 -2.16 18.49 -3.25
C LEU A 134 -1.41 17.71 -4.33
N TYR A 135 -0.41 16.96 -3.91
CA TYR A 135 0.39 16.10 -4.76
C TYR A 135 0.16 14.65 -4.37
N CYS A 136 0.09 13.78 -5.35
CA CYS A 136 -0.08 12.34 -5.19
C CYS A 136 1.14 11.61 -5.77
N ALA A 137 1.72 10.69 -4.99
CA ALA A 137 2.69 9.72 -5.46
C ALA A 137 1.98 8.53 -6.11
N GLU A 138 1.55 8.69 -7.36
CA GLU A 138 0.76 7.68 -8.07
C GLU A 138 1.45 6.32 -8.14
N GLY A 139 2.79 6.29 -8.31
CA GLY A 139 3.53 5.04 -8.32
C GLY A 139 3.40 4.23 -7.02
N ILE A 140 3.18 4.87 -5.87
CA ILE A 140 2.89 4.15 -4.61
C ILE A 140 1.47 3.57 -4.67
N ILE A 141 0.49 4.36 -5.13
CA ILE A 141 -0.90 3.93 -5.26
C ILE A 141 -1.04 2.77 -6.23
N ASP A 142 -0.34 2.82 -7.36
CA ASP A 142 -0.40 1.78 -8.40
C ASP A 142 0.19 0.45 -7.94
N ILE A 143 1.19 0.46 -7.05
CA ILE A 143 1.72 -0.77 -6.44
C ILE A 143 0.72 -1.37 -5.43
N LEU A 144 -0.11 -0.54 -4.81
CA LEU A 144 -1.11 -0.96 -3.84
C LEU A 144 -2.44 -1.42 -4.47
N ARG A 145 -2.62 -1.22 -5.78
CA ARG A 145 -3.77 -1.70 -6.55
C ARG A 145 -3.61 -3.17 -6.93
#